data_AF-A0A958CLW2-F1
#
_entry.id   AF-A0A958CLW2-F1
#
_cell.length_a   1.000
_cell.length_b   1.000
_cell.length_c   1.000
_cell.angle_alpha   90.00
_cell.angle_beta   90.00
_cell.angle_gamma   90.00
#
_symmetry.space_group_name_H-M   'P 1'
#
loop_
_entity.id
_entity.type
_entity.pdbx_description
1 polymer ?
#
loop_
_entity_poly.entity_id
_entity_poly.type
_entity_poly.pdbx_seq_one_letter_code
_entity_poly.pdbx_strand_id
1 'polypeptide(L)'
;MKKSFTLLSLLVVIVMMISACSTAATPAPAEPAAPAATTAPAAATEAPAAPTEAAMSEGSIAVLLPDSASSARWEADDRRFFEEAFKAAGVDYTIVNAEGDA
;
A
#
# COMPACT_ATOMS: atom_id res chain seq x y z
N MET A 1 -18.24 21.06 31.10
CA MET A 1 -18.15 21.58 29.72
C MET A 1 -16.92 21.04 28.99
N LYS A 2 -15.68 21.33 29.40
CA LYS A 2 -14.46 20.78 28.73
C LYS A 2 -14.37 19.25 28.77
N LYS A 3 -14.57 18.63 29.94
CA LYS A 3 -14.58 17.16 30.12
C LYS A 3 -15.72 16.48 29.35
N SER A 4 -16.86 17.16 29.27
CA SER A 4 -18.06 16.75 28.51
C SER A 4 -17.80 16.76 27.00
N PHE A 5 -17.07 17.78 26.51
CA PHE A 5 -16.67 17.91 25.11
C PHE A 5 -15.61 16.87 24.72
N THR A 6 -14.65 16.56 25.61
CA THR A 6 -13.66 15.50 25.37
C THR A 6 -14.31 14.12 25.30
N LEU A 7 -15.28 13.83 26.18
CA LEU A 7 -16.03 12.58 26.17
C LEU A 7 -16.95 12.44 24.94
N LEU A 8 -17.57 13.54 24.50
CA LEU A 8 -18.40 13.58 23.29
C LEU A 8 -17.55 13.43 22.02
N SER A 9 -16.37 14.05 21.96
CA SER A 9 -15.44 13.92 20.83
C SER A 9 -14.86 12.51 20.73
N LEU A 10 -14.53 11.87 21.85
CA LEU A 10 -14.07 10.48 21.88
C LEU A 10 -15.16 9.50 21.41
N LEU A 11 -16.42 9.75 21.79
CA LEU A 11 -17.56 8.93 21.39
C LEU A 11 -17.85 9.04 19.87
N VAL A 12 -17.68 10.23 19.27
CA VAL A 12 -17.84 10.44 17.82
C VAL A 12 -16.77 9.71 17.01
N VAL A 13 -15.52 9.67 17.49
CA VAL A 13 -14.42 8.96 16.80
C VAL A 13 -14.61 7.44 16.82
N ILE A 14 -15.15 6.88 17.90
CA ILE A 14 -15.40 5.44 18.04
C ILE A 14 -16.54 4.96 17.10
N VAL A 15 -17.56 5.78 16.88
CA VAL A 15 -18.68 5.45 15.98
C VAL A 15 -18.26 5.40 14.49
N MET A 16 -17.26 6.18 14.10
CA MET A 16 -16.76 6.22 12.72
C MET A 16 -15.99 4.94 12.32
N MET A 17 -15.47 4.17 13.28
CA MET A 17 -14.66 2.97 13.01
C MET A 17 -15.46 1.67 12.83
N ILE A 18 -16.77 1.67 13.13
CA ILE A 18 -17.61 0.46 13.04
C ILE A 18 -18.30 0.33 11.66
N SER A 19 -18.25 1.37 10.81
CA SER A 19 -19.00 1.41 9.54
C SER A 19 -18.23 0.91 8.30
N ALA A 20 -17.04 0.33 8.45
CA ALA A 20 -16.25 -0.13 7.31
C ALA A 20 -16.40 -1.63 6.99
N CYS A 21 -17.15 -2.40 7.79
CA CYS A 21 -17.43 -3.81 7.51
C CYS A 21 -18.90 -4.00 7.08
N SER A 22 -19.20 -3.62 5.85
CA SER A 22 -20.35 -4.17 5.11
C SER A 22 -19.91 -4.47 3.68
N THR A 23 -19.23 -5.60 3.53
CA THR A 23 -19.07 -6.31 2.27
C THR A 23 -20.44 -6.81 1.80
N ALA A 24 -21.07 -6.08 0.89
CA ALA A 24 -22.23 -6.54 0.14
C ALA A 24 -21.80 -6.91 -1.29
N ALA A 25 -21.84 -8.21 -1.57
CA ALA A 25 -21.56 -8.81 -2.87
C ALA A 25 -22.50 -8.26 -3.96
N THR A 26 -21.93 -7.84 -5.10
CA THR A 26 -22.67 -7.51 -6.33
C THR A 26 -22.32 -8.55 -7.41
N PRO A 27 -23.30 -9.18 -8.08
CA PRO A 27 -23.08 -10.24 -9.05
C PRO A 27 -22.63 -9.72 -10.42
N ALA A 28 -21.88 -10.58 -11.12
CA ALA A 28 -21.23 -10.36 -12.41
C ALA A 28 -22.20 -10.31 -13.62
N PRO A 29 -21.89 -9.48 -14.65
CA PRO A 29 -22.33 -9.68 -16.02
C PRO A 29 -21.30 -10.44 -16.89
N ALA A 30 -21.79 -11.14 -17.91
CA ALA A 30 -21.21 -12.29 -18.61
C ALA A 30 -20.02 -12.05 -19.60
N GLU A 31 -19.12 -13.04 -19.61
CA GLU A 31 -18.29 -13.73 -20.66
C GLU A 31 -17.93 -13.05 -22.00
N PRO A 32 -16.70 -13.30 -22.54
CA PRO A 32 -16.51 -14.52 -23.35
C PRO A 32 -15.15 -15.26 -23.27
N ALA A 33 -15.27 -16.59 -23.41
CA ALA A 33 -14.35 -17.59 -23.97
C ALA A 33 -13.04 -17.97 -23.22
N ALA A 34 -13.05 -19.22 -22.75
CA ALA A 34 -11.91 -19.99 -22.26
C ALA A 34 -10.81 -20.19 -23.32
N PRO A 35 -9.57 -20.43 -22.86
CA PRO A 35 -9.00 -21.73 -23.20
C PRO A 35 -8.47 -22.50 -21.98
N ALA A 36 -8.75 -23.80 -22.03
CA ALA A 36 -8.01 -24.94 -21.51
C ALA A 36 -7.43 -24.88 -20.09
N ALA A 37 -8.00 -25.76 -19.25
CA ALA A 37 -7.50 -26.19 -17.96
C ALA A 37 -6.00 -26.54 -17.99
N THR A 38 -5.25 -25.93 -17.07
CA THR A 38 -3.99 -26.51 -16.58
C THR A 38 -4.21 -26.86 -15.11
N THR A 39 -4.20 -28.15 -14.83
CA THR A 39 -4.30 -28.74 -13.49
C THR A 39 -3.04 -28.36 -12.70
N ALA A 40 -3.15 -27.43 -11.76
CA ALA A 40 -2.09 -27.14 -10.79
C ALA A 40 -2.37 -27.92 -9.49
N PRO A 41 -1.34 -28.52 -8.86
CA PRO A 41 -1.51 -29.42 -7.72
C PRO A 41 -2.02 -28.64 -6.50
N ALA A 42 -2.81 -29.34 -5.68
CA ALA A 42 -3.20 -28.86 -4.35
C ALA A 42 -1.93 -28.57 -3.52
N ALA A 43 -1.56 -27.30 -3.40
CA ALA A 43 -0.53 -26.86 -2.46
C ALA A 43 -1.20 -26.63 -1.11
N ALA A 44 -0.67 -27.34 -0.12
CA ALA A 44 -1.16 -27.41 1.24
C ALA A 44 -1.29 -26.03 1.90
N THR A 45 -2.36 -25.88 2.70
CA THR A 45 -2.49 -24.82 3.68
C THR A 45 -1.40 -24.97 4.74
N GLU A 46 -0.25 -24.32 4.55
CA GLU A 46 0.63 -24.01 5.67
C GLU A 46 0.06 -22.81 6.43
N ALA A 47 -0.06 -22.98 7.75
CA ALA A 47 -0.39 -21.91 8.67
C ALA A 47 0.65 -20.78 8.52
N PRO A 48 0.25 -19.50 8.53
CA PRO A 48 1.22 -18.41 8.42
C PRO A 48 2.18 -18.50 9.62
N ALA A 49 3.45 -18.73 9.32
CA ALA A 49 4.52 -18.61 10.30
C ALA A 49 4.49 -17.18 10.85
N ALA A 50 4.61 -17.05 12.17
CA ALA A 50 4.66 -15.77 12.85
C ALA A 50 5.75 -14.88 12.22
N PRO A 51 5.50 -13.58 12.04
CA PRO A 51 6.47 -12.69 11.42
C PRO A 51 7.72 -12.67 12.28
N THR A 52 8.80 -13.25 11.77
CA THR A 52 10.13 -13.04 12.34
C THR A 52 10.51 -11.62 11.94
N GLU A 53 10.71 -10.77 12.95
CA GLU A 53 11.16 -9.39 12.78
C GLU A 53 12.53 -9.44 12.11
N ALA A 54 12.55 -9.20 10.80
CA ALA A 54 13.79 -9.14 10.04
C ALA A 54 14.62 -7.98 10.60
N ALA A 55 15.83 -8.28 11.07
CA ALA A 55 16.77 -7.26 11.49
C ALA A 55 16.98 -6.29 10.32
N MET A 56 16.55 -5.03 10.53
CA MET A 56 16.74 -3.95 9.56
C MET A 56 18.25 -3.71 9.43
N SER A 57 18.86 -4.27 8.38
CA SER A 57 20.24 -3.95 8.02
C SER A 57 20.34 -2.45 7.74
N GLU A 58 21.39 -1.81 8.27
CA GLU A 58 21.76 -0.43 7.92
C GLU A 58 22.06 -0.39 6.42
N GLY A 59 21.09 0.02 5.61
CA GLY A 59 21.18 0.05 4.16
C GLY A 59 20.47 1.28 3.61
N SER A 60 21.00 1.82 2.53
CA SER A 60 20.41 2.96 1.81
C SER A 60 19.43 2.50 0.74
N ILE A 61 18.38 3.28 0.51
CA ILE A 61 17.37 3.01 -0.53
C ILE A 61 17.71 3.82 -1.80
N ALA A 62 17.75 3.16 -2.96
CA ALA A 62 17.86 3.84 -4.25
C ALA A 62 16.58 3.60 -5.07
N VAL A 63 15.91 4.69 -5.46
CA VAL A 63 14.70 4.66 -6.29
C VAL A 63 15.04 5.24 -7.66
N LEU A 64 14.81 4.46 -8.72
CA LEU A 64 14.87 4.91 -10.10
C LEU A 64 13.46 5.15 -10.62
N LEU A 65 13.12 6.40 -10.89
CA LEU A 65 11.87 6.80 -11.52
C LEU A 65 12.04 6.86 -13.05
N PRO A 66 10.95 6.73 -13.82
CA PRO A 66 10.99 6.97 -15.26
C PRO A 66 11.39 8.42 -15.59
N ASP A 67 11.46 8.78 -16.88
CA ASP A 67 11.79 10.16 -17.25
C ASP A 67 10.74 11.17 -16.73
N SER A 68 11.22 12.36 -16.38
CA SER A 68 10.40 13.40 -15.79
C SER A 68 9.35 13.99 -16.75
N ALA A 69 9.54 13.86 -18.08
CA ALA A 69 8.63 14.42 -19.07
C ALA A 69 7.39 13.55 -19.29
N SER A 70 7.55 12.22 -19.37
CA SER A 70 6.42 11.30 -19.57
C SER A 70 5.72 10.90 -18.26
N SER A 71 6.37 11.12 -17.11
CA SER A 71 5.92 10.59 -15.81
C SER A 71 5.57 11.67 -14.78
N ALA A 72 4.80 12.66 -15.19
CA ALA A 72 4.32 13.75 -14.30
C ALA A 72 3.64 13.25 -13.00
N ARG A 73 2.92 12.12 -13.04
CA ARG A 73 2.32 11.51 -11.83
C ARG A 73 3.38 11.07 -10.83
N TRP A 74 4.44 10.42 -11.30
CA TRP A 74 5.52 9.92 -10.45
C TRP A 74 6.29 11.07 -9.79
N GLU A 75 6.47 12.17 -10.51
CA GLU A 75 7.10 13.37 -9.96
C GLU A 75 6.20 14.10 -8.95
N ALA A 76 4.91 14.22 -9.23
CA ALA A 76 3.98 14.97 -8.38
C ALA A 76 3.64 14.22 -7.08
N ASP A 77 3.42 12.91 -7.17
CA ASP A 77 2.90 12.10 -6.07
C ASP A 77 3.94 11.13 -5.53
N ASP A 78 4.42 10.20 -6.36
CA ASP A 78 5.28 9.09 -5.90
C ASP A 78 6.56 9.63 -5.21
N ARG A 79 7.26 10.59 -5.81
CA ARG A 79 8.46 11.20 -5.21
C ARG A 79 8.17 11.81 -3.84
N ARG A 80 7.10 12.59 -3.73
CA ARG A 80 6.70 13.23 -2.45
C ARG A 80 6.46 12.18 -1.37
N PHE A 81 5.67 11.14 -1.68
CA PHE A 81 5.36 10.11 -0.70
C PHE A 81 6.56 9.26 -0.32
N PHE A 82 7.47 8.96 -1.27
CA PHE A 82 8.71 8.27 -0.96
C PHE A 82 9.61 9.08 -0.03
N GLU A 83 9.80 10.37 -0.32
CA GLU A 83 10.57 11.23 0.57
C GLU A 83 9.97 11.32 1.97
N GLU A 84 8.66 11.49 2.08
CA GLU A 84 7.96 11.51 3.37
C GLU A 84 8.16 10.21 4.14
N ALA A 85 8.00 9.06 3.47
CA ALA A 85 8.15 7.75 4.08
C ALA A 85 9.60 7.47 4.50
N PHE A 86 10.59 7.79 3.65
CA PHE A 86 11.99 7.55 3.97
C PHE A 86 12.50 8.47 5.08
N LYS A 87 12.08 9.75 5.08
CA LYS A 87 12.35 10.67 6.19
C LYS A 87 11.73 10.17 7.49
N ALA A 88 10.50 9.67 7.46
CA ALA A 88 9.83 9.11 8.63
C ALA A 88 10.51 7.82 9.14
N ALA A 89 11.04 7.01 8.23
CA ALA A 89 11.80 5.80 8.55
C ALA A 89 13.23 6.07 9.03
N GLY A 90 13.77 7.28 8.80
CA GLY A 90 15.13 7.65 9.18
C GLY A 90 16.21 6.90 8.38
N VAL A 91 15.90 6.54 7.13
CA VAL A 91 16.82 5.81 6.24
C VAL A 91 17.48 6.77 5.26
N ASP A 92 18.74 6.48 4.90
CA ASP A 92 19.41 7.16 3.80
C ASP A 92 18.78 6.75 2.46
N TYR A 93 18.56 7.72 1.57
CA TYR A 93 17.93 7.44 0.29
C TYR A 93 18.40 8.33 -0.86
N THR A 94 18.26 7.84 -2.09
CA THR A 94 18.40 8.62 -3.33
C THR A 94 17.25 8.32 -4.28
N ILE A 95 16.73 9.36 -4.95
CA ILE A 95 15.66 9.23 -5.94
C ILE A 95 16.11 9.93 -7.21
N VAL A 96 16.31 9.17 -8.28
CA VAL A 96 16.83 9.65 -9.57
C VAL A 96 15.88 9.28 -10.70
N ASN A 97 15.85 10.08 -11.75
CA ASN A 97 15.12 9.76 -12.98
C ASN A 97 16.07 9.09 -13.99
N ALA A 98 15.53 8.16 -14.77
CA ALA A 98 16.27 7.49 -15.84
C ALA A 98 16.55 8.40 -17.06
N GLU A 99 15.89 9.57 -17.16
CA GLU A 99 16.10 10.61 -18.18
C GLU A 99 16.24 10.08 -19.63
N GLY A 100 15.23 9.35 -20.10
CA GLY A 100 15.06 9.07 -21.54
C GLY A 100 15.42 7.66 -22.02
N ASP A 101 15.65 6.70 -21.13
CA ASP A 101 15.65 5.26 -21.47
C ASP A 101 14.33 4.65 -20.98
N ALA A 102 13.26 4.87 -21.75
CA ALA A 102 11.90 4.36 -21.50
C ALA A 102 11.36 3.64 -22.72
#